data_AF-A0A7X8YN66-F1
#
_entry.id   AF-A0A7X8YN66-F1
#
_cell.length_a   1.000
_cell.length_b   1.000
_cell.length_c   1.000
_cell.angle_alpha   90.00
_cell.angle_beta   90.00
_cell.angle_gamma   90.00
#
_symmetry.space_group_name_H-M   'P 1'
#
loop_
_entity.id
_entity.type
_entity.pdbx_description
1 polymer ?
#
loop_
_entity_poly.entity_id
_entity_poly.type
_entity_poly.pdbx_seq_one_letter_code
_entity_poly.pdbx_strand_id
1 'polypeptide(L)'
;MKIAYYPGCSLDGTAKEYGMSTHRMADLLGIEFWEIPDWSCCGASSAHQTNHLLSVALPARSLAIAEKEGMDVFAPCAACYNRFRAAENEVRSDAKARSQVEEAIGMTYAATHQTVSTLELLAERYGLDNLAAKVTKPLKGMTPACYYGCLLVRPVGITGFDDPEDPQSMDRIMEAVGASPVKWDFKTECCGAGLGVTQPDICLEMTYRILMNAKEMGADSIVTACPICHLNLDMRQKAIEKKYRVEFKLPVYYVTELVSIACGAEPSSVGTNHHFVEANSIFDQLPAKARAMEEAAEAAQAGKKGKKAAAAKPVAKPEKVEDDGPSLAQQIYNDADQAARLEALLTAEPARAAKLQEIFEQDKDKAQKVAGALLAKKAKETSGGEEGN
;
A
#
# COMPACT_ATOMS: atom_id res chain seq x y z
N MET A 1 3.30 -8.56 23.67
CA MET A 1 3.34 -9.56 22.58
C MET A 1 4.76 -10.09 22.50
N LYS A 2 4.97 -11.38 22.26
CA LYS A 2 6.30 -11.98 22.07
C LYS A 2 6.36 -12.69 20.71
N ILE A 3 7.44 -12.49 19.95
CA ILE A 3 7.61 -13.06 18.61
C ILE A 3 9.09 -13.39 18.35
N ALA A 4 9.35 -14.43 17.55
CA ALA A 4 10.72 -14.74 17.14
C ALA A 4 11.22 -13.67 16.17
N TYR A 5 12.42 -13.16 16.38
CA TYR A 5 12.99 -12.07 15.58
C TYR A 5 14.13 -12.59 14.73
N TYR A 6 14.02 -12.34 13.42
CA TYR A 6 15.06 -12.62 12.44
C TYR A 6 15.63 -11.29 11.91
N PRO A 7 16.79 -10.81 12.39
CA PRO A 7 17.38 -9.55 11.92
C PRO A 7 17.87 -9.66 10.46
N GLY A 8 18.40 -10.83 10.09
CA GLY A 8 19.03 -11.05 8.81
C GLY A 8 20.32 -10.24 8.63
N CYS A 9 21.01 -10.45 7.51
CA CYS A 9 22.34 -9.86 7.30
C CYS A 9 22.33 -8.33 7.09
N SER A 10 21.24 -7.76 6.59
CA SER A 10 21.19 -6.33 6.28
C SER A 10 21.12 -5.46 7.53
N LEU A 11 20.33 -5.84 8.54
CA LEU A 11 20.09 -5.02 9.72
C LEU A 11 21.31 -4.96 10.65
N ASP A 12 22.19 -5.97 10.59
CA ASP A 12 23.48 -5.95 11.30
C ASP A 12 24.62 -5.28 10.49
N GLY A 13 24.38 -5.02 9.21
CA GLY A 13 25.39 -4.57 8.27
C GLY A 13 25.02 -3.27 7.57
N THR A 14 24.51 -3.40 6.33
CA THR A 14 24.30 -2.27 5.40
C THR A 14 23.08 -1.40 5.70
N ALA A 15 22.21 -1.82 6.62
CA ALA A 15 20.99 -1.13 7.02
C ALA A 15 20.87 -1.09 8.55
N LYS A 16 21.95 -0.68 9.21
CA LYS A 16 22.05 -0.66 10.68
C LYS A 16 20.98 0.22 11.32
N GLU A 17 20.65 1.33 10.69
CA GLU A 17 19.56 2.23 11.06
C GLU A 17 18.20 1.53 11.05
N TYR A 18 17.98 0.56 10.15
CA TYR A 18 16.75 -0.24 10.17
C TYR A 18 16.72 -1.18 11.38
N GLY A 19 17.85 -1.79 11.74
CA GLY A 19 17.96 -2.59 12.96
C GLY A 19 17.73 -1.77 14.24
N MET A 20 18.38 -0.61 14.33
CA MET A 20 18.23 0.33 15.46
C MET A 20 16.77 0.76 15.64
N SER A 21 16.13 1.23 14.57
CA SER A 21 14.74 1.65 14.60
C SER A 21 13.77 0.49 14.86
N THR A 22 14.07 -0.73 14.38
CA THR A 22 13.25 -1.92 14.63
C THR A 22 13.23 -2.28 16.12
N HIS A 23 14.38 -2.29 16.80
CA HIS A 23 14.43 -2.52 18.25
C HIS A 23 13.77 -1.37 19.02
N ARG A 24 14.04 -0.12 18.63
CA ARG A 24 13.44 1.04 19.30
C ARG A 24 11.92 1.05 19.17
N MET A 25 11.39 0.67 18.01
CA MET A 25 9.95 0.51 17.79
C MET A 25 9.39 -0.55 18.73
N ALA A 26 10.04 -1.71 18.84
CA ALA A 26 9.58 -2.79 19.71
C ALA A 26 9.51 -2.37 21.17
N ASP A 27 10.52 -1.66 21.68
CA ASP A 27 10.55 -1.13 23.05
C ASP A 27 9.35 -0.19 23.32
N LEU A 28 9.09 0.74 22.39
CA LEU A 28 8.00 1.73 22.52
C LEU A 28 6.62 1.09 22.45
N LEU A 29 6.48 0.06 21.61
CA LEU A 29 5.22 -0.66 21.42
C LEU A 29 4.98 -1.76 22.46
N GLY A 30 6.01 -2.15 23.24
CA GLY A 30 5.94 -3.24 24.21
C GLY A 30 5.93 -4.63 23.54
N ILE A 31 6.68 -4.76 22.44
CA ILE A 31 6.85 -6.02 21.70
C ILE A 31 8.17 -6.65 22.15
N GLU A 32 8.11 -7.89 22.65
CA GLU A 32 9.27 -8.66 23.04
C GLU A 32 9.79 -9.45 21.83
N PHE A 33 11.01 -9.12 21.40
CA PHE A 33 11.72 -9.89 20.38
C PHE A 33 12.58 -10.96 21.03
N TRP A 34 12.32 -12.21 20.65
CA TRP A 34 13.23 -13.32 20.92
C TRP A 34 14.06 -13.55 19.66
N GLU A 35 15.28 -13.02 19.62
CA GLU A 35 16.16 -13.22 18.47
C GLU A 35 16.47 -14.72 18.29
N ILE A 36 16.25 -15.23 17.08
CA ILE A 36 16.45 -16.64 16.76
C ILE A 36 17.94 -16.97 16.94
N PRO A 37 18.31 -17.87 17.87
CA PRO A 37 19.71 -18.16 18.11
C PRO A 37 20.32 -18.85 16.88
N ASP A 38 21.54 -18.46 16.53
CA ASP A 38 22.30 -19.07 15.43
C ASP A 38 21.52 -19.05 14.10
N TRP A 39 20.77 -17.99 13.82
CA TRP A 39 20.10 -17.82 12.53
C TRP A 39 21.13 -17.76 11.38
N SER A 40 20.73 -18.18 10.19
CA SER A 40 21.55 -18.11 8.98
C SER A 40 20.92 -17.23 7.90
N CYS A 41 21.73 -16.66 7.01
CA CYS A 41 21.22 -15.82 5.93
C CYS A 41 20.17 -16.55 5.08
N CYS A 42 19.04 -15.87 4.83
CA CYS A 42 17.89 -16.35 4.05
C CYS A 42 18.17 -16.72 2.58
N GLY A 43 19.35 -16.41 2.03
CA GLY A 43 19.71 -16.76 0.65
C GLY A 43 19.02 -15.95 -0.45
N ALA A 44 18.37 -14.83 -0.11
CA ALA A 44 17.51 -14.06 -1.03
C ALA A 44 18.18 -13.51 -2.30
N SER A 45 19.51 -13.43 -2.37
CA SER A 45 20.21 -12.93 -3.58
C SER A 45 20.96 -14.02 -4.34
N SER A 46 21.62 -14.94 -3.64
CA SER A 46 22.52 -15.94 -4.24
C SER A 46 21.87 -17.32 -4.37
N ALA A 47 21.29 -17.85 -3.30
CA ALA A 47 20.84 -19.24 -3.25
C ALA A 47 19.69 -19.51 -4.24
N HIS A 48 18.69 -18.62 -4.31
CA HIS A 48 17.54 -18.80 -5.19
C HIS A 48 17.87 -18.77 -6.69
N GLN A 49 19.02 -18.23 -7.08
CA GLN A 49 19.48 -18.22 -8.48
C GLN A 49 20.35 -19.42 -8.84
N THR A 50 20.95 -20.08 -7.84
CA THR A 50 21.98 -21.10 -8.07
C THR A 50 21.57 -22.51 -7.68
N ASN A 51 20.75 -22.68 -6.64
CA ASN A 51 20.35 -23.98 -6.15
C ASN A 51 18.99 -23.93 -5.44
N HIS A 52 18.01 -24.63 -6.02
CA HIS A 52 16.64 -24.69 -5.50
C HIS A 52 16.57 -25.18 -4.05
N LEU A 53 17.24 -26.30 -3.73
CA LEU A 53 17.25 -26.84 -2.37
C LEU A 53 17.84 -25.85 -1.36
N LEU A 54 18.95 -25.19 -1.68
CA LEU A 54 19.52 -24.16 -0.81
C LEU A 54 18.58 -22.97 -0.61
N SER A 55 17.80 -22.61 -1.62
CA SER A 55 16.85 -21.50 -1.56
C SER A 55 15.72 -21.73 -0.54
N VAL A 56 15.41 -22.99 -0.26
CA VAL A 56 14.39 -23.42 0.71
C VAL A 56 15.03 -23.76 2.05
N ALA A 57 16.15 -24.50 2.05
CA ALA A 57 16.81 -24.99 3.25
C ALA A 57 17.38 -23.87 4.13
N LEU A 58 17.93 -22.80 3.55
CA LEU A 58 18.51 -21.69 4.31
C LEU A 58 17.47 -20.94 5.17
N PRO A 59 16.30 -20.51 4.63
CA PRO A 59 15.18 -20.05 5.45
C PRO A 59 14.66 -21.10 6.43
N ALA A 60 14.44 -22.33 5.96
CA ALA A 60 13.84 -23.40 6.75
C ALA A 60 14.65 -23.71 8.02
N ARG A 61 15.98 -23.61 7.98
CA ARG A 61 16.83 -23.79 9.17
C ARG A 61 16.46 -22.83 10.30
N SER A 62 16.31 -21.53 9.99
CA SER A 62 15.97 -20.52 10.99
C SER A 62 14.52 -20.67 11.45
N LEU A 63 13.61 -21.00 10.53
CA LEU A 63 12.20 -21.27 10.82
C LEU A 63 12.01 -22.50 11.72
N ALA A 64 12.79 -23.56 11.52
CA ALA A 64 12.75 -24.77 12.34
C ALA A 64 13.20 -24.50 13.79
N ILE A 65 14.09 -23.53 14.01
CA ILE A 65 14.50 -23.13 15.36
C ILE A 65 13.34 -22.41 16.06
N ALA A 66 12.69 -21.45 15.39
CA ALA A 66 11.53 -20.75 15.95
C ALA A 66 10.30 -21.65 16.13
N GLU A 67 10.08 -22.61 15.23
CA GLU A 67 8.97 -23.56 15.31
C GLU A 67 9.07 -24.45 16.56
N LYS A 68 10.29 -24.84 16.97
CA LYS A 68 10.49 -25.60 18.22
C LYS A 68 10.04 -24.84 19.47
N GLU A 69 10.13 -23.52 19.42
CA GLU A 69 9.66 -22.62 20.48
C GLU A 69 8.18 -22.23 20.32
N GLY A 70 7.50 -22.71 19.28
CA GLY A 70 6.09 -22.42 19.01
C GLY A 70 5.83 -20.96 18.67
N MET A 71 6.74 -20.30 17.95
CA MET A 71 6.64 -18.87 17.62
C MET A 71 6.54 -18.61 16.11
N ASP A 72 5.67 -17.66 15.75
CA ASP A 72 5.75 -16.96 14.48
C ASP A 72 7.07 -16.17 14.37
N VAL A 73 7.52 -15.92 13.14
CA VAL A 73 8.80 -15.25 12.87
C VAL A 73 8.58 -13.87 12.30
N PHE A 74 9.04 -12.83 12.99
CA PHE A 74 9.15 -11.49 12.45
C PHE A 74 10.42 -11.33 11.63
N ALA A 75 10.26 -11.03 10.33
CA ALA A 75 11.35 -10.74 9.41
C ALA A 75 11.18 -9.32 8.82
N PRO A 76 11.94 -8.31 9.31
CA PRO A 76 11.74 -6.92 8.89
C PRO A 76 12.11 -6.68 7.43
N CYS A 77 13.10 -7.40 6.92
CA CYS A 77 13.55 -7.27 5.54
C CYS A 77 12.56 -7.95 4.58
N ALA A 78 12.04 -7.18 3.61
CA ALA A 78 11.12 -7.68 2.58
C ALA A 78 11.62 -8.93 1.84
N ALA A 79 12.93 -9.00 1.56
CA ALA A 79 13.51 -10.16 0.87
C ALA A 79 13.59 -11.40 1.78
N CYS A 80 13.91 -11.22 3.06
CA CYS A 80 13.92 -12.31 4.04
C CYS A 80 12.50 -12.83 4.26
N TYR A 81 11.53 -11.94 4.50
CA TYR A 81 10.11 -12.25 4.59
C TYR A 81 9.64 -13.09 3.39
N ASN A 82 9.94 -12.62 2.17
CA ASN A 82 9.55 -13.29 0.94
C ASN A 82 10.14 -14.71 0.81
N ARG A 83 11.41 -14.91 1.17
CA ARG A 83 12.06 -16.24 1.11
C ARG A 83 11.57 -17.17 2.20
N PHE A 84 11.27 -16.65 3.38
CA PHE A 84 10.74 -17.44 4.48
C PHE A 84 9.34 -17.95 4.16
N ARG A 85 8.46 -17.07 3.65
CA ARG A 85 7.14 -17.47 3.16
C ARG A 85 7.20 -18.48 2.01
N ALA A 86 8.19 -18.34 1.11
CA ALA A 86 8.38 -19.31 0.03
C ALA A 86 8.74 -20.69 0.57
N ALA A 87 9.66 -20.75 1.55
CA ALA A 87 10.06 -22.01 2.17
C ALA A 87 8.92 -22.65 2.97
N GLU A 88 8.15 -21.86 3.73
CA GLU A 88 6.93 -22.32 4.38
C GLU A 88 5.95 -22.94 3.38
N ASN A 89 5.64 -22.23 2.30
CA ASN A 89 4.68 -22.69 1.31
C ASN A 89 5.13 -24.02 0.66
N GLU A 90 6.40 -24.10 0.26
CA GLU A 90 6.94 -25.31 -0.38
C GLU A 90 6.91 -26.50 0.59
N VAL A 91 7.39 -26.33 1.82
CA VAL A 91 7.39 -27.39 2.85
C VAL A 91 5.98 -27.86 3.21
N ARG A 92 4.99 -26.97 3.22
CA ARG A 92 3.57 -27.34 3.43
C ARG A 92 2.98 -28.11 2.25
N SER A 93 3.39 -27.77 1.03
CA SER A 93 2.76 -28.27 -0.20
C SER A 93 3.38 -29.57 -0.75
N ASP A 94 4.66 -29.83 -0.47
CA ASP A 94 5.40 -30.95 -1.03
C ASP A 94 6.16 -31.74 0.06
N ALA A 95 5.66 -32.95 0.35
CA ALA A 95 6.26 -33.85 1.33
C ALA A 95 7.68 -34.31 0.96
N LYS A 96 8.00 -34.41 -0.33
CA LYS A 96 9.34 -34.75 -0.79
C LYS A 96 10.28 -33.57 -0.58
N ALA A 97 9.87 -32.37 -0.96
CA ALA A 97 10.66 -31.15 -0.71
C ALA A 97 10.93 -30.99 0.79
N ARG A 98 9.91 -31.18 1.63
CA ARG A 98 10.05 -31.22 3.09
C ARG A 98 11.11 -32.21 3.55
N SER A 99 11.05 -33.46 3.10
CA SER A 99 12.04 -34.48 3.49
C SER A 99 13.47 -34.09 3.10
N GLN A 100 13.67 -33.51 1.90
CA GLN A 100 14.98 -33.06 1.45
C GLN A 100 15.50 -31.86 2.25
N VAL A 101 14.60 -30.95 2.62
CA VAL A 101 14.92 -29.81 3.47
C VAL A 101 15.31 -30.27 4.87
N GLU A 102 14.53 -31.17 5.50
CA GLU A 102 14.82 -31.71 6.83
C GLU A 102 16.17 -32.45 6.86
N GLU A 103 16.50 -33.22 5.81
CA GLU A 103 17.81 -33.84 5.63
C GLU A 103 18.93 -32.80 5.53
N ALA A 104 18.74 -31.77 4.70
CA ALA A 104 19.75 -30.74 4.47
C ALA A 104 20.04 -29.88 5.70
N ILE A 105 19.03 -29.59 6.52
CA ILE A 105 19.19 -28.76 7.73
C ILE A 105 19.46 -29.60 8.99
N GLY A 106 19.30 -30.92 8.94
CA GLY A 106 19.47 -31.81 10.10
C GLY A 106 18.43 -31.59 11.21
N MET A 107 17.24 -31.07 10.87
CA MET A 107 16.17 -30.72 11.80
C MET A 107 14.82 -31.03 11.18
N THR A 108 13.85 -31.41 12.01
CA THR A 108 12.44 -31.51 11.59
C THR A 108 11.86 -30.11 11.37
N TYR A 109 11.06 -29.95 10.32
CA TYR A 109 10.40 -28.68 10.03
C TYR A 109 9.06 -28.93 9.31
N ALA A 110 7.97 -28.54 9.97
CA ALA A 110 6.61 -28.77 9.50
C ALA A 110 5.92 -27.50 8.96
N ALA A 111 6.55 -26.33 9.10
CA ALA A 111 6.01 -25.04 8.69
C ALA A 111 4.62 -24.74 9.30
N THR A 112 4.44 -25.08 10.58
CA THR A 112 3.20 -24.89 11.36
C THR A 112 2.98 -23.45 11.81
N HIS A 113 4.04 -22.63 11.81
CA HIS A 113 4.02 -21.21 12.16
C HIS A 113 4.27 -20.34 10.93
N GLN A 114 4.04 -19.04 11.04
CA GLN A 114 4.06 -18.09 9.93
C GLN A 114 5.09 -16.99 10.14
N THR A 115 5.77 -16.62 9.04
CA THR A 115 6.59 -15.41 8.98
C THR A 115 5.71 -14.19 8.75
N VAL A 116 6.00 -13.12 9.49
CA VAL A 116 5.27 -11.86 9.51
C VAL A 116 6.22 -10.74 9.06
N SER A 117 5.77 -9.88 8.15
CA SER A 117 6.53 -8.68 7.72
C SER A 117 6.35 -7.51 8.70
N THR A 118 7.14 -6.45 8.57
CA THR A 118 6.95 -5.22 9.39
C THR A 118 5.56 -4.61 9.22
N LEU A 119 5.01 -4.65 8.01
CA LEU A 119 3.70 -4.08 7.73
C LEU A 119 2.58 -4.95 8.30
N GLU A 120 2.67 -6.27 8.16
CA GLU A 120 1.72 -7.22 8.75
C GLU A 120 1.76 -7.18 10.29
N LEU A 121 2.96 -7.04 10.86
CA LEU A 121 3.14 -6.89 12.31
C LEU A 121 2.41 -5.65 12.82
N LEU A 122 2.59 -4.50 12.17
CA LEU A 122 1.99 -3.23 12.62
C LEU A 122 0.50 -3.13 12.29
N ALA A 123 0.10 -3.48 11.06
CA ALA A 123 -1.26 -3.29 10.59
C ALA A 123 -2.25 -4.34 11.14
N GLU A 124 -1.83 -5.60 11.28
CA GLU A 124 -2.72 -6.70 11.65
C GLU A 124 -2.46 -7.24 13.05
N ARG A 125 -1.22 -7.65 13.35
CA ARG A 125 -0.91 -8.36 14.60
C ARG A 125 -0.93 -7.41 15.80
N TYR A 126 -0.24 -6.28 15.70
CA TYR A 126 -0.27 -5.22 16.70
C TYR A 126 -1.56 -4.42 16.58
N GLY A 127 -1.95 -4.09 15.34
CA GLY A 127 -3.20 -3.39 15.02
C GLY A 127 -3.06 -1.87 15.02
N LEU A 128 -3.72 -1.23 14.06
CA LEU A 128 -3.66 0.23 13.86
C LEU A 128 -4.20 1.02 15.05
N ASP A 129 -5.25 0.53 15.73
CA ASP A 129 -5.81 1.20 16.91
C ASP A 129 -4.82 1.23 18.08
N ASN A 130 -4.14 0.10 18.32
CA ASN A 130 -3.09 0.01 19.34
C ASN A 130 -1.91 0.91 18.98
N LEU A 131 -1.54 0.97 17.69
CA LEU A 131 -0.50 1.88 17.21
C LEU A 131 -0.87 3.34 17.44
N ALA A 132 -2.07 3.76 17.01
CA ALA A 132 -2.56 5.12 17.19
C ALA A 132 -2.58 5.53 18.68
N ALA A 133 -2.94 4.61 19.58
CA ALA A 133 -2.94 4.85 21.03
C ALA A 133 -1.53 5.08 21.62
N LYS A 134 -0.46 4.64 20.94
CA LYS A 134 0.94 4.87 21.37
C LYS A 134 1.54 6.16 20.83
N VAL A 135 0.88 6.83 19.88
CA VAL A 135 1.39 8.04 19.26
C VAL A 135 1.38 9.21 20.25
N THR A 136 2.55 9.77 20.52
CA THR A 136 2.72 10.95 21.41
C THR A 136 3.13 12.21 20.63
N LYS A 137 3.78 12.04 19.48
CA LYS A 137 4.25 13.11 18.59
C LYS A 137 3.74 12.85 17.16
N PRO A 138 2.45 13.08 16.86
CA PRO A 138 1.89 12.78 15.54
C PRO A 138 2.66 13.48 14.42
N LEU A 139 2.89 12.79 13.30
CA LEU A 139 3.63 13.30 12.13
C LEU A 139 2.79 14.22 11.23
N LYS A 140 1.98 15.08 11.85
CA LYS A 140 1.11 16.02 11.13
C LYS A 140 1.95 16.92 10.24
N GLY A 141 1.49 17.13 9.01
CA GLY A 141 2.21 17.93 8.01
C GLY A 141 3.17 17.12 7.13
N MET A 142 3.43 15.85 7.45
CA MET A 142 4.26 14.98 6.62
C MET A 142 3.45 14.37 5.49
N THR A 143 3.98 14.37 4.26
CA THR A 143 3.34 13.82 3.07
C THR A 143 4.17 12.70 2.44
N PRO A 144 4.26 11.52 3.09
CA PRO A 144 5.14 10.45 2.62
C PRO A 144 4.58 9.71 1.39
N ALA A 145 5.46 9.33 0.47
CA ALA A 145 5.17 8.29 -0.52
C ALA A 145 5.49 6.91 0.07
N CYS A 146 4.46 6.09 0.30
CA CYS A 146 4.61 4.75 0.88
C CYS A 146 5.07 3.74 -0.19
N TYR A 147 6.35 3.39 -0.17
CA TYR A 147 7.02 2.52 -1.14
C TYR A 147 7.23 1.10 -0.60
N TYR A 148 6.34 0.21 -1.03
CA TYR A 148 6.31 -1.21 -0.68
C TYR A 148 7.40 -1.99 -1.41
N GLY A 149 7.76 -1.54 -2.62
CA GLY A 149 8.62 -2.29 -3.52
C GLY A 149 7.98 -3.60 -3.94
N CYS A 150 8.80 -4.49 -4.51
CA CYS A 150 8.29 -5.67 -5.19
C CYS A 150 8.01 -6.87 -4.26
N LEU A 151 8.84 -7.10 -3.24
CA LEU A 151 8.86 -8.38 -2.51
C LEU A 151 7.91 -8.48 -1.31
N LEU A 152 7.34 -7.37 -0.85
CA LEU A 152 6.38 -7.39 0.27
C LEU A 152 5.05 -8.00 -0.17
N VAL A 153 4.55 -7.63 -1.35
CA VAL A 153 3.21 -7.98 -1.81
C VAL A 153 3.20 -8.95 -3.00
N ARG A 154 4.39 -9.27 -3.55
CA ARG A 154 4.53 -10.25 -4.65
C ARG A 154 5.60 -11.31 -4.35
N PRO A 155 5.39 -12.57 -4.77
CA PRO A 155 4.21 -13.07 -5.47
C PRO A 155 3.03 -13.36 -4.52
N VAL A 156 1.80 -13.08 -4.98
CA VAL A 156 0.56 -13.15 -4.18
C VAL A 156 0.39 -14.50 -3.47
N GLY A 157 0.67 -15.61 -4.16
CA GLY A 157 0.52 -16.95 -3.60
C GLY A 157 1.49 -17.29 -2.45
N ILE A 158 2.47 -16.42 -2.17
CA ILE A 158 3.47 -16.63 -1.11
C ILE A 158 3.31 -15.60 0.00
N THR A 159 3.25 -14.31 -0.34
CA THR A 159 3.16 -13.25 0.67
C THR A 159 1.72 -12.98 1.08
N GLY A 160 0.83 -12.71 0.13
CA GLY A 160 -0.63 -12.72 0.29
C GLY A 160 -1.25 -11.79 1.34
N PHE A 161 -0.48 -10.89 1.97
CA PHE A 161 -0.94 -10.09 3.11
C PHE A 161 -1.63 -8.77 2.70
N ASP A 162 -1.39 -8.26 1.49
CA ASP A 162 -1.95 -7.00 0.98
C ASP A 162 -2.15 -7.10 -0.54
N ASP A 163 -2.78 -6.08 -1.12
CA ASP A 163 -3.00 -6.01 -2.56
C ASP A 163 -1.67 -5.94 -3.33
N PRO A 164 -1.46 -6.76 -4.39
CA PRO A 164 -0.20 -6.79 -5.13
C PRO A 164 0.07 -5.56 -6.01
N GLU A 165 -0.97 -4.79 -6.34
CA GLU A 165 -0.90 -3.67 -7.28
C GLU A 165 -1.08 -2.33 -6.55
N ASP A 166 -2.06 -2.22 -5.65
CA ASP A 166 -2.30 -1.00 -4.83
C ASP A 166 -2.41 -1.31 -3.33
N PRO A 167 -1.31 -1.74 -2.68
CA PRO A 167 -1.31 -2.03 -1.25
C PRO A 167 -1.55 -0.78 -0.41
N GLN A 168 -2.19 -0.98 0.75
CA GLN A 168 -2.63 0.10 1.64
C GLN A 168 -2.19 -0.05 3.10
N SER A 169 -1.51 -1.14 3.47
CA SER A 169 -1.08 -1.36 4.86
C SER A 169 -0.10 -0.30 5.36
N MET A 170 0.94 0.06 4.60
CA MET A 170 1.90 1.10 4.96
C MET A 170 1.25 2.49 4.96
N ASP A 171 0.35 2.78 4.01
CA ASP A 171 -0.42 4.03 3.98
C ASP A 171 -1.23 4.17 5.28
N ARG A 172 -1.99 3.14 5.65
CA ARG A 172 -2.77 3.12 6.88
C ARG A 172 -1.92 3.21 8.15
N ILE A 173 -0.72 2.61 8.16
CA ILE A 173 0.24 2.77 9.26
C ILE A 173 0.70 4.24 9.36
N MET A 174 1.03 4.86 8.23
CA MET A 174 1.43 6.28 8.18
C MET A 174 0.29 7.22 8.59
N GLU A 175 -0.94 6.93 8.19
CA GLU A 175 -2.14 7.66 8.65
C GLU A 175 -2.35 7.50 10.16
N ALA A 176 -2.18 6.28 10.70
CA ALA A 176 -2.33 6.01 12.13
C ALA A 176 -1.30 6.78 12.99
N VAL A 177 -0.11 7.06 12.45
CA VAL A 177 0.90 7.90 13.12
C VAL A 177 0.74 9.41 12.84
N GLY A 178 -0.31 9.80 12.12
CA GLY A 178 -0.71 11.19 11.88
C GLY A 178 -0.09 11.84 10.63
N ALA A 179 0.60 11.09 9.78
CA ALA A 179 1.04 11.56 8.47
C ALA A 179 -0.11 11.56 7.45
N SER A 180 0.11 12.14 6.28
CA SER A 180 -0.86 12.20 5.18
C SER A 180 -0.23 11.64 3.90
N PRO A 181 -0.20 10.32 3.72
CA PRO A 181 0.44 9.69 2.56
C PRO A 181 -0.09 10.22 1.23
N VAL A 182 0.82 10.45 0.28
CA VAL A 182 0.42 10.88 -1.07
C VAL A 182 -0.12 9.70 -1.86
N LYS A 183 -1.10 9.98 -2.73
CA LYS A 183 -1.53 9.02 -3.75
C LYS A 183 -0.54 9.09 -4.91
N TRP A 184 0.02 7.95 -5.29
CA TRP A 184 1.09 7.87 -6.28
C TRP A 184 1.14 6.49 -6.93
N ASP A 185 1.78 6.38 -8.10
CA ASP A 185 1.62 5.21 -8.98
C ASP A 185 2.71 4.14 -8.78
N PHE A 186 3.81 4.49 -8.11
CA PHE A 186 5.02 3.66 -8.06
C PHE A 186 5.15 2.83 -6.78
N LYS A 187 4.04 2.59 -6.06
CA LYS A 187 4.00 1.87 -4.78
C LYS A 187 4.76 0.53 -4.79
N THR A 188 4.57 -0.27 -5.84
CA THR A 188 5.08 -1.65 -5.95
C THR A 188 6.15 -1.82 -7.03
N GLU A 189 6.54 -0.72 -7.70
CA GLU A 189 7.54 -0.73 -8.76
C GLU A 189 8.90 -1.21 -8.25
N CYS A 190 9.67 -1.90 -9.10
CA CYS A 190 10.97 -2.42 -8.68
C CYS A 190 12.01 -1.29 -8.60
N CYS A 191 12.75 -1.20 -7.50
CA CYS A 191 13.85 -0.22 -7.37
C CYS A 191 15.05 -0.53 -8.27
N GLY A 192 15.14 -1.74 -8.84
CA GLY A 192 16.24 -2.14 -9.72
C GLY A 192 17.52 -2.55 -9.01
N ALA A 193 17.53 -2.65 -7.67
CA ALA A 193 18.75 -2.89 -6.90
C ALA A 193 19.48 -4.20 -7.23
N GLY A 194 18.77 -5.25 -7.67
CA GLY A 194 19.41 -6.49 -8.16
C GLY A 194 20.30 -6.29 -9.40
N LEU A 195 20.12 -5.19 -10.11
CA LEU A 195 20.93 -4.77 -11.26
C LEU A 195 22.00 -3.74 -10.88
N GLY A 196 22.09 -3.35 -9.61
CA GLY A 196 22.91 -2.22 -9.16
C GLY A 196 24.41 -2.36 -9.39
N VAL A 197 24.89 -3.59 -9.61
CA VAL A 197 26.29 -3.92 -9.94
C VAL A 197 26.47 -4.24 -11.42
N THR A 198 25.59 -5.07 -11.98
CA THR A 198 25.74 -5.60 -13.34
C THR A 198 25.23 -4.65 -14.43
N GLN A 199 24.19 -3.87 -14.14
CA GLN A 199 23.58 -2.91 -15.06
C GLN A 199 23.25 -1.60 -14.34
N PRO A 200 24.26 -0.85 -13.87
CA PRO A 200 24.07 0.32 -13.03
C PRO A 200 23.24 1.43 -13.69
N ASP A 201 23.34 1.60 -15.01
CA ASP A 201 22.56 2.61 -15.73
C ASP A 201 21.06 2.34 -15.70
N ILE A 202 20.66 1.07 -15.86
CA ILE A 202 19.26 0.64 -15.74
C ILE A 202 18.78 0.84 -14.30
N CYS A 203 19.59 0.43 -13.31
CA CYS A 203 19.27 0.66 -11.90
C CYS A 203 19.04 2.15 -11.59
N LEU A 204 19.88 3.04 -12.12
CA LEU A 204 19.72 4.49 -11.92
C LEU A 204 18.45 5.03 -12.58
N GLU A 205 18.11 4.55 -13.78
CA GLU A 205 16.88 4.95 -14.47
C GLU A 205 15.61 4.48 -13.74
N MET A 206 15.58 3.24 -13.26
CA MET A 206 14.45 2.71 -12.50
C MET A 206 14.24 3.50 -11.20
N THR A 207 15.33 3.80 -10.49
CA THR A 207 15.29 4.60 -9.26
C THR A 207 14.87 6.04 -9.53
N TYR A 208 15.35 6.65 -10.63
CA TYR A 208 14.95 7.99 -11.07
C TYR A 208 13.44 8.09 -11.26
N ARG A 209 12.82 7.12 -11.94
CA ARG A 209 11.37 7.13 -12.20
C ARG A 209 10.55 7.10 -10.90
N ILE A 210 10.98 6.31 -9.91
CA ILE A 210 10.34 6.25 -8.59
C ILE A 210 10.45 7.60 -7.87
N LEU A 211 11.66 8.16 -7.77
CA LEU A 211 11.91 9.44 -7.10
C LEU A 211 11.17 10.60 -7.77
N MET A 212 11.14 10.62 -9.11
CA MET A 212 10.41 11.63 -9.88
C MET A 212 8.90 11.53 -9.66
N ASN A 213 8.31 10.34 -9.73
CA ASN A 213 6.87 10.20 -9.50
C ASN A 213 6.50 10.62 -8.07
N ALA A 214 7.29 10.22 -7.06
CA ALA A 214 7.07 10.67 -5.69
C ALA A 214 7.11 12.20 -5.58
N LYS A 215 8.13 12.85 -6.18
CA LYS A 215 8.26 14.31 -6.22
C LYS A 215 7.08 14.98 -6.94
N GLU A 216 6.68 14.48 -8.10
CA GLU A 216 5.58 15.02 -8.91
C GLU A 216 4.22 14.90 -8.21
N MET A 217 4.03 13.86 -7.40
CA MET A 217 2.85 13.67 -6.57
C MET A 217 2.89 14.48 -5.25
N GLY A 218 3.93 15.30 -5.06
CA GLY A 218 4.05 16.19 -3.89
C GLY A 218 4.51 15.49 -2.61
N ALA A 219 5.18 14.34 -2.73
CA ALA A 219 5.78 13.70 -1.58
C ALA A 219 6.90 14.58 -1.00
N ASP A 220 6.99 14.64 0.33
CA ASP A 220 8.11 15.28 1.01
C ASP A 220 9.17 14.29 1.52
N SER A 221 8.85 13.01 1.41
CA SER A 221 9.63 11.89 1.91
C SER A 221 9.15 10.60 1.26
N ILE A 222 9.99 9.56 1.30
CA ILE A 222 9.61 8.20 0.90
C ILE A 222 9.69 7.31 2.14
N VAL A 223 8.79 6.35 2.28
CA VAL A 223 8.80 5.38 3.37
C VAL A 223 8.89 3.97 2.80
N THR A 224 9.74 3.12 3.37
CA THR A 224 9.87 1.73 2.92
C THR A 224 10.10 0.77 4.09
N ALA A 225 9.92 -0.53 3.83
CA ALA A 225 10.25 -1.62 4.75
C ALA A 225 11.28 -2.59 4.15
N CYS A 226 12.01 -2.16 3.12
CA CYS A 226 13.03 -2.99 2.47
C CYS A 226 14.41 -2.30 2.53
N PRO A 227 15.42 -2.93 3.16
CA PRO A 227 16.75 -2.32 3.32
C PRO A 227 17.45 -2.06 1.99
N ILE A 228 17.25 -2.94 1.01
CA ILE A 228 17.83 -2.77 -0.32
C ILE A 228 17.12 -1.65 -1.10
N CYS A 229 15.80 -1.51 -0.94
CA CYS A 229 15.06 -0.39 -1.53
C CYS A 229 15.52 0.94 -0.94
N HIS A 230 15.63 1.01 0.39
CA HIS A 230 16.13 2.20 1.09
C HIS A 230 17.52 2.58 0.59
N LEU A 231 18.49 1.67 0.64
CA LEU A 231 19.85 1.91 0.16
C LEU A 231 19.85 2.43 -1.29
N ASN A 232 19.00 1.89 -2.16
CA ASN A 232 18.96 2.28 -3.56
C ASN A 232 18.36 3.68 -3.76
N LEU A 233 17.26 3.98 -3.05
CA LEU A 233 16.55 5.25 -3.15
C LEU A 233 17.26 6.39 -2.42
N ASP A 234 18.07 6.09 -1.40
CA ASP A 234 18.78 7.08 -0.58
C ASP A 234 20.20 7.34 -1.14
N MET A 235 21.06 6.32 -1.16
CA MET A 235 22.47 6.45 -1.56
C MET A 235 22.64 6.96 -3.00
N ARG A 236 21.76 6.57 -3.92
CA ARG A 236 21.93 6.86 -5.36
C ARG A 236 21.39 8.22 -5.79
N GLN A 237 20.68 8.98 -4.93
CA GLN A 237 20.05 10.24 -5.36
C GLN A 237 21.06 11.18 -6.01
N LYS A 238 22.22 11.43 -5.38
CA LYS A 238 23.25 12.33 -5.93
C LYS A 238 23.73 11.94 -7.33
N ALA A 239 23.86 10.64 -7.59
CA ALA A 239 24.26 10.14 -8.91
C ALA A 239 23.15 10.36 -9.95
N ILE A 240 21.89 10.14 -9.55
CA ILE A 240 20.71 10.37 -10.37
C ILE A 240 20.52 11.86 -10.68
N GLU A 241 20.60 12.71 -9.66
CA GLU A 241 20.51 14.16 -9.76
C GLU A 241 21.52 14.72 -10.77
N LYS A 242 22.77 14.26 -10.70
CA LYS A 242 23.81 14.62 -11.67
C LYS A 242 23.49 14.14 -13.09
N LYS A 243 22.99 12.91 -13.24
CA LYS A 243 22.70 12.31 -14.56
C LYS A 243 21.51 12.99 -15.26
N TYR A 244 20.43 13.23 -14.53
CA TYR A 244 19.17 13.76 -15.07
C TYR A 244 18.99 15.27 -14.86
N ARG A 245 19.93 15.95 -14.21
CA ARG A 245 19.91 17.40 -13.91
C ARG A 245 18.64 17.81 -13.16
N VAL A 246 18.30 17.03 -12.15
CA VAL A 246 17.19 17.26 -11.22
C VAL A 246 17.73 17.30 -9.80
N GLU A 247 16.97 17.87 -8.88
CA GLU A 247 17.25 17.84 -7.44
C GLU A 247 16.01 17.29 -6.73
N PHE A 248 16.16 16.28 -5.87
CA PHE A 248 15.04 15.65 -5.17
C PHE A 248 14.87 16.20 -3.77
N LYS A 249 15.94 16.21 -2.96
CA LYS A 249 15.87 16.47 -1.50
C LYS A 249 14.80 15.63 -0.81
N LEU A 250 14.64 14.38 -1.22
CA LEU A 250 13.62 13.47 -0.68
C LEU A 250 14.28 12.50 0.30
N PRO A 251 14.20 12.73 1.61
CA PRO A 251 14.66 11.73 2.58
C PRO A 251 13.83 10.44 2.45
N VAL A 252 14.50 9.32 2.63
CA VAL A 252 13.90 7.98 2.59
C VAL A 252 13.96 7.42 4.00
N TYR A 253 12.83 7.02 4.56
CA TYR A 253 12.76 6.46 5.91
C TYR A 253 12.38 5.00 5.87
N TYR A 254 12.83 4.28 6.89
CA TYR A 254 12.18 3.02 7.26
C TYR A 254 10.87 3.31 7.99
N VAL A 255 9.86 2.48 7.75
CA VAL A 255 8.57 2.56 8.47
C VAL A 255 8.76 2.53 10.00
N THR A 256 9.74 1.77 10.49
CA THR A 256 10.10 1.64 11.91
C THR A 256 10.66 2.94 12.52
N GLU A 257 11.39 3.74 11.73
CA GLU A 257 11.92 5.04 12.18
C GLU A 257 10.77 6.00 12.45
N LEU A 258 9.87 6.16 11.47
CA LEU A 258 8.74 7.08 11.59
C LEU A 258 7.75 6.66 12.67
N VAL A 259 7.47 5.36 12.79
CA VAL A 259 6.65 4.83 13.89
C VAL A 259 7.29 5.15 15.25
N SER A 260 8.59 4.92 15.39
CA SER A 260 9.31 5.20 16.64
C SER A 260 9.30 6.69 16.99
N ILE A 261 9.53 7.56 16.00
CA ILE A 261 9.51 9.02 16.19
C ILE A 261 8.11 9.49 16.59
N ALA A 262 7.07 8.97 15.93
CA ALA A 262 5.69 9.27 16.29
C ALA A 262 5.32 8.83 17.71
N CYS A 263 5.92 7.73 18.18
CA CYS A 263 5.81 7.22 19.55
C CYS A 263 6.78 7.90 20.53
N GLY A 264 7.43 9.00 20.14
CA GLY A 264 8.20 9.86 21.04
C GLY A 264 9.72 9.64 21.03
N ALA A 265 10.26 8.80 20.13
CA ALA A 265 11.72 8.73 19.94
C ALA A 265 12.27 10.03 19.35
N GLU A 266 13.49 10.38 19.70
CA GLU A 266 14.24 11.42 19.01
C GLU A 266 14.76 10.87 17.67
N PRO A 267 14.72 11.63 16.56
CA PRO A 267 15.10 11.12 15.24
C PRO A 267 16.49 10.45 15.19
N SER A 268 17.49 11.07 15.80
CA SER A 268 18.85 10.52 15.86
C SER A 268 18.96 9.20 16.64
N SER A 269 18.04 8.94 17.57
CA SER A 269 18.02 7.69 18.35
C SER A 269 17.55 6.48 17.55
N VAL A 270 16.91 6.70 16.39
CA VAL A 270 16.42 5.64 15.50
C VAL A 270 17.26 5.50 14.23
N GLY A 271 18.32 6.29 14.08
CA GLY A 271 19.32 6.11 13.03
C GLY A 271 19.16 7.00 11.80
N THR A 272 18.27 8.00 11.80
CA THR A 272 18.08 8.94 10.67
C THR A 272 19.35 9.73 10.32
N ASN A 273 20.29 9.86 11.25
CA ASN A 273 21.59 10.49 11.03
C ASN A 273 22.57 9.63 10.21
N HIS A 274 22.21 8.39 9.91
CA HIS A 274 23.00 7.49 9.06
C HIS A 274 22.56 7.50 7.59
N HIS A 275 21.49 8.23 7.25
CA HIS A 275 21.01 8.37 5.87
C HIS A 275 22.01 9.17 5.02
N PHE A 276 22.07 8.86 3.72
CA PHE A 276 22.90 9.58 2.75
C PHE A 276 22.29 10.93 2.35
N VAL A 277 20.96 11.02 2.34
CA VAL A 277 20.19 12.25 2.19
C VAL A 277 19.82 12.78 3.58
N GLU A 278 19.86 14.10 3.75
CA GLU A 278 19.52 14.73 5.03
C GLU A 278 18.06 14.46 5.40
N ALA A 279 17.85 13.88 6.59
CA ALA A 279 16.57 13.29 7.00
C ALA A 279 16.07 13.79 8.37
N ASN A 280 16.57 14.91 8.88
CA ASN A 280 16.18 15.45 10.20
C ASN A 280 15.51 16.82 10.10
N SER A 281 15.94 17.68 9.19
CA SER A 281 15.42 19.05 9.08
C SER A 281 13.92 19.10 8.74
N ILE A 282 13.36 18.03 8.19
CA ILE A 282 11.93 17.93 7.89
C ILE A 282 11.08 17.98 9.18
N PHE A 283 11.55 17.42 10.29
CA PHE A 283 10.78 17.33 11.53
C PHE A 283 10.52 18.72 12.15
N ASP A 284 11.47 19.64 12.02
CA ASP A 284 11.32 21.03 12.46
C ASP A 284 10.28 21.80 11.61
N GLN A 285 10.04 21.37 10.38
CA GLN A 285 9.13 22.00 9.43
C GLN A 285 7.68 21.49 9.54
N LEU A 286 7.48 20.31 10.17
CA LEU A 286 6.17 19.66 10.28
C LEU A 286 5.08 20.56 10.89
N PRO A 287 5.31 21.32 11.97
CA PRO A 287 4.27 22.19 12.53
C PRO A 287 3.79 23.27 11.55
N ALA A 288 4.69 23.84 10.75
CA ALA A 288 4.35 24.84 9.74
C ALA A 288 3.60 24.21 8.56
N LYS A 289 4.05 23.04 8.10
CA LYS A 289 3.38 22.26 7.05
C LYS A 289 1.96 21.84 7.47
N ALA A 290 1.78 21.39 8.71
CA ALA A 290 0.49 20.99 9.25
C ALA A 290 -0.53 22.15 9.19
N ARG A 291 -0.12 23.35 9.63
CA ARG A 291 -0.96 24.55 9.55
C ARG A 291 -1.36 24.90 8.12
N ALA A 292 -0.39 24.87 7.20
CA ALA A 292 -0.65 25.16 5.79
C ALA A 292 -1.63 24.14 5.16
N MET A 293 -1.53 22.87 5.54
CA MET A 293 -2.46 21.82 5.08
C MET A 293 -3.87 22.01 5.64
N GLU A 294 -4.00 22.37 6.93
CA GLU A 294 -5.28 22.68 7.56
C GLU A 294 -5.96 23.89 6.89
N GLU A 295 -5.22 24.99 6.67
CA GLU A 295 -5.71 26.19 5.96
C GLU A 295 -6.16 25.87 4.53
N ALA A 296 -5.39 25.05 3.79
CA ALA A 296 -5.75 24.63 2.43
C ALA A 296 -7.02 23.76 2.42
N ALA A 297 -7.18 22.86 3.41
CA ALA A 297 -8.36 22.03 3.55
C ALA A 297 -9.61 22.87 3.89
N GLU A 298 -9.49 23.85 4.78
CA GLU A 298 -10.56 24.79 5.11
C GLU A 298 -10.97 25.65 3.90
N ALA A 299 -10.00 26.17 3.15
CA ALA A 299 -10.26 26.94 1.93
C ALA A 299 -10.98 26.09 0.87
N ALA A 300 -10.58 24.83 0.69
CA ALA A 300 -11.24 23.91 -0.24
C ALA A 300 -12.68 23.58 0.19
N GLN A 301 -12.93 23.42 1.50
CA GLN A 301 -14.28 23.22 2.05
C GLN A 301 -15.15 24.47 1.91
N ALA A 302 -14.60 25.66 2.17
CA ALA A 302 -15.28 26.94 1.98
C ALA A 302 -15.65 27.18 0.51
N GLY A 303 -14.75 26.85 -0.43
CA GLY A 303 -15.02 26.90 -1.87
C GLY A 303 -16.13 25.92 -2.32
N LYS A 304 -16.18 24.71 -1.74
CA LYS A 304 -17.28 23.76 -1.98
C LYS A 304 -18.61 24.26 -1.39
N LYS A 305 -18.61 24.85 -0.18
CA LYS A 305 -19.80 25.48 0.42
C LYS A 305 -20.27 26.72 -0.36
N GLY A 306 -19.35 27.55 -0.86
CA GLY A 306 -19.66 28.70 -1.71
C GLY A 306 -20.26 28.31 -3.06
N LYS A 307 -19.77 27.24 -3.71
CA LYS A 307 -20.41 26.66 -4.90
C LYS A 307 -21.78 26.07 -4.61
N LYS A 308 -21.96 25.42 -3.45
CA LYS A 308 -23.26 24.87 -3.01
C LYS A 308 -24.26 25.97 -2.63
N ALA A 309 -23.81 27.09 -2.07
CA ALA A 309 -24.62 28.27 -1.74
C ALA A 309 -24.95 29.12 -2.98
N ALA A 310 -24.04 29.23 -3.96
CA ALA A 310 -24.31 29.85 -5.26
C ALA A 310 -25.32 29.05 -6.09
N ALA A 311 -25.34 27.72 -5.94
CA ALA A 311 -26.38 26.83 -6.48
C ALA A 311 -27.71 26.86 -5.67
N ALA A 312 -27.75 27.58 -4.55
CA ALA A 312 -28.91 27.68 -3.65
C ALA A 312 -29.46 29.12 -3.53
N LYS A 313 -29.26 29.98 -4.54
CA LYS A 313 -30.07 31.20 -4.66
C LYS A 313 -31.52 30.80 -4.97
N PRO A 314 -32.53 31.46 -4.37
CA PRO A 314 -33.92 31.12 -4.63
C PRO A 314 -34.25 31.51 -6.06
N VAL A 315 -34.44 30.51 -6.92
CA VAL A 315 -35.14 30.71 -8.19
C VAL A 315 -36.53 31.19 -7.82
N ALA A 316 -36.89 32.38 -8.33
CA ALA A 316 -38.23 32.92 -8.20
C ALA A 316 -39.24 31.86 -8.62
N LYS A 317 -40.37 31.78 -7.90
CA LYS A 317 -41.51 30.91 -8.23
C LYS A 317 -41.70 30.85 -9.76
N PRO A 318 -41.66 29.67 -10.40
CA PRO A 318 -42.15 29.58 -11.75
C PRO A 318 -43.66 29.73 -11.67
N GLU A 319 -44.18 30.75 -12.36
CA GLU A 319 -45.50 30.65 -12.95
C GLU A 319 -45.59 29.35 -13.76
N LYS A 320 -46.77 28.75 -13.78
CA LYS A 320 -47.06 27.56 -14.59
C LYS A 320 -46.66 27.82 -16.03
N VAL A 321 -45.59 27.18 -16.47
CA VAL A 321 -45.27 27.01 -17.88
C VAL A 321 -45.49 25.54 -18.17
N GLU A 322 -46.42 25.27 -19.08
CA GLU A 322 -46.65 23.95 -19.67
C GLU A 322 -45.33 23.51 -20.34
N ASP A 323 -44.79 22.38 -19.88
CA ASP A 323 -43.56 21.78 -20.38
C ASP A 323 -43.88 21.00 -21.67
N ASP A 324 -43.73 21.67 -22.81
CA ASP A 324 -43.79 21.07 -24.16
C ASP A 324 -42.39 20.61 -24.64
N GLY A 325 -41.51 20.17 -23.73
CA GLY A 325 -40.20 19.60 -24.06
C GLY A 325 -40.23 18.06 -24.18
N PRO A 326 -39.44 17.44 -25.08
CA PRO A 326 -39.41 15.98 -25.21
C PRO A 326 -38.78 15.34 -23.97
N SER A 327 -39.46 14.36 -23.38
CA SER A 327 -38.98 13.65 -22.17
C SER A 327 -37.67 12.91 -22.44
N LEU A 328 -36.89 12.61 -21.39
CA LEU A 328 -35.62 11.86 -21.52
C LEU A 328 -35.80 10.55 -22.33
N ALA A 329 -36.96 9.91 -22.18
CA ALA A 329 -37.28 8.71 -22.94
C ALA A 329 -37.46 8.98 -24.45
N GLN A 330 -38.09 10.11 -24.81
CA GLN A 330 -38.22 10.58 -26.19
C GLN A 330 -36.89 11.10 -26.78
N GLN A 331 -35.94 11.49 -25.93
CA GLN A 331 -34.59 11.88 -26.37
C GLN A 331 -33.67 10.67 -26.62
N ILE A 332 -33.93 9.53 -25.95
CA ILE A 332 -33.19 8.27 -26.09
C ILE A 332 -33.75 7.40 -27.23
N TYR A 333 -35.08 7.35 -27.39
CA TYR A 333 -35.74 6.57 -28.43
C TYR A 333 -36.58 7.47 -29.34
N ASN A 334 -36.32 7.38 -30.65
CA ASN A 334 -37.18 7.99 -31.68
C ASN A 334 -38.46 7.17 -31.92
N ASP A 335 -38.52 5.94 -31.40
CA ASP A 335 -39.69 5.06 -31.46
C ASP A 335 -40.64 5.37 -30.29
N ALA A 336 -41.88 5.74 -30.60
CA ALA A 336 -42.85 6.22 -29.62
C ALA A 336 -43.25 5.15 -28.60
N ASP A 337 -43.30 3.87 -29.00
CA ASP A 337 -43.65 2.76 -28.12
C ASP A 337 -42.52 2.43 -27.14
N GLN A 338 -41.27 2.49 -27.59
CA GLN A 338 -40.11 2.30 -26.72
C GLN A 338 -39.92 3.47 -25.76
N ALA A 339 -40.15 4.71 -26.22
CA ALA A 339 -40.12 5.90 -25.37
C ALA A 339 -41.17 5.81 -24.25
N ALA A 340 -42.42 5.48 -24.57
CA ALA A 340 -43.49 5.36 -23.57
C ALA A 340 -43.21 4.27 -22.52
N ARG A 341 -42.67 3.12 -22.93
CA ARG A 341 -42.31 2.03 -22.00
C ARG A 341 -41.17 2.42 -21.06
N LEU A 342 -40.19 3.16 -21.58
CA LEU A 342 -39.07 3.63 -20.78
C LEU A 342 -39.53 4.71 -19.80
N GLU A 343 -40.37 5.65 -20.24
CA GLU A 343 -40.94 6.70 -19.41
C GLU A 343 -41.74 6.15 -18.23
N ALA A 344 -42.54 5.10 -18.47
CA ALA A 344 -43.26 4.39 -17.40
C ALA A 344 -42.32 3.69 -16.40
N LEU A 345 -41.14 3.23 -16.84
CA LEU A 345 -40.13 2.64 -15.96
C LEU A 345 -39.41 3.72 -15.13
N LEU A 346 -39.01 4.83 -15.77
CA LEU A 346 -38.31 5.92 -15.11
C LEU A 346 -39.18 6.65 -14.08
N THR A 347 -40.48 6.79 -14.37
CA THR A 347 -41.45 7.35 -13.43
C THR A 347 -41.63 6.46 -12.19
N ALA A 348 -41.61 5.14 -12.37
CA ALA A 348 -41.73 4.19 -11.26
C ALA A 348 -40.45 4.06 -10.43
N GLU A 349 -39.28 4.32 -11.01
CA GLU A 349 -37.97 4.15 -10.37
C GLU A 349 -37.07 5.40 -10.53
N PRO A 350 -37.30 6.46 -9.73
CA PRO A 350 -36.62 7.75 -9.90
C PRO A 350 -35.09 7.67 -9.72
N ALA A 351 -34.58 6.71 -8.95
CA ALA A 351 -33.13 6.47 -8.82
C ALA A 351 -32.50 5.94 -10.12
N ARG A 352 -33.25 5.17 -10.92
CA ARG A 352 -32.80 4.71 -12.25
C ARG A 352 -32.87 5.85 -13.27
N ALA A 353 -33.85 6.74 -13.14
CA ALA A 353 -33.96 7.95 -13.97
C ALA A 353 -32.75 8.87 -13.81
N ALA A 354 -32.35 9.16 -12.56
CA ALA A 354 -31.17 10.00 -12.29
C ALA A 354 -29.88 9.39 -12.87
N LYS A 355 -29.69 8.07 -12.70
CA LYS A 355 -28.51 7.37 -13.23
C LYS A 355 -28.51 7.28 -14.76
N LEU A 356 -29.67 7.12 -15.39
CA LEU A 356 -29.78 7.10 -16.85
C LEU A 356 -29.56 8.49 -17.46
N GLN A 357 -30.02 9.55 -16.78
CA GLN A 357 -29.75 10.94 -17.14
C GLN A 357 -28.24 11.24 -17.11
N GLU A 358 -27.52 10.85 -16.04
CA GLU A 358 -26.06 11.03 -15.95
C GLU A 358 -25.33 10.29 -17.08
N ILE A 359 -25.77 9.09 -17.44
CA ILE A 359 -25.17 8.33 -18.55
C ILE A 359 -25.48 8.99 -19.90
N PHE A 360 -26.69 9.52 -20.08
CA PHE A 360 -27.10 10.23 -21.31
C PHE A 360 -26.30 11.51 -21.54
N GLU A 361 -26.01 12.27 -20.49
CA GLU A 361 -25.19 13.48 -20.57
C GLU A 361 -23.71 13.18 -20.90
N GLN A 362 -23.24 11.96 -20.59
CA GLN A 362 -21.89 11.51 -20.89
C GLN A 362 -21.76 10.82 -22.26
N ASP A 363 -22.72 9.98 -22.63
CA ASP A 363 -22.71 9.17 -23.85
C ASP A 363 -24.12 8.70 -24.24
N LYS A 364 -24.66 9.29 -25.32
CA LYS A 364 -26.01 9.00 -25.83
C LYS A 364 -26.18 7.56 -26.31
N ASP A 365 -25.18 6.97 -26.97
CA ASP A 365 -25.25 5.61 -27.50
C ASP A 365 -25.21 4.58 -26.36
N LYS A 366 -24.42 4.88 -25.33
CA LYS A 366 -24.38 4.07 -24.10
C LYS A 366 -25.69 4.15 -23.33
N ALA A 367 -26.32 5.34 -23.25
CA ALA A 367 -27.63 5.50 -22.62
C ALA A 367 -28.72 4.68 -23.33
N GLN A 368 -28.73 4.63 -24.66
CA GLN A 368 -29.68 3.81 -25.42
C GLN A 368 -29.51 2.30 -25.17
N LYS A 369 -28.26 1.82 -25.05
CA LYS A 369 -27.98 0.41 -24.69
C LYS A 369 -28.44 0.08 -23.27
N VAL A 370 -28.18 0.96 -22.31
CA VAL A 370 -28.60 0.78 -20.91
C VAL A 370 -30.13 0.82 -20.80
N ALA A 371 -30.79 1.75 -21.49
CA ALA A 371 -32.25 1.81 -21.58
C ALA A 371 -32.85 0.51 -22.15
N GLY A 372 -32.24 -0.06 -23.19
CA GLY A 372 -32.68 -1.32 -23.78
C GLY A 372 -32.56 -2.50 -22.81
N ALA A 373 -31.48 -2.55 -22.03
CA ALA A 373 -31.28 -3.56 -21.00
C ALA A 373 -32.31 -3.44 -19.86
N LEU A 374 -32.68 -2.21 -19.47
CA LEU A 374 -33.72 -1.96 -18.46
C LEU A 374 -35.10 -2.43 -18.93
N LEU A 375 -35.46 -2.14 -20.17
CA LEU A 375 -36.71 -2.59 -20.77
C LEU A 375 -36.77 -4.12 -20.91
N ALA A 376 -35.69 -4.75 -21.33
CA ALA A 376 -35.61 -6.22 -21.45
C ALA A 376 -35.70 -6.91 -20.09
N LYS A 377 -35.09 -6.33 -19.05
CA LYS A 377 -35.18 -6.86 -17.68
C LYS A 377 -36.60 -6.76 -17.14
N LYS A 378 -37.26 -5.61 -17.31
CA LYS A 378 -38.66 -5.43 -16.90
C LYS A 378 -39.59 -6.39 -17.63
N ALA A 379 -39.40 -6.61 -18.93
CA ALA A 379 -40.19 -7.58 -19.69
C ALA A 379 -40.07 -9.02 -19.15
N LYS A 380 -38.87 -9.44 -18.72
CA LYS A 380 -38.65 -10.75 -18.08
C LYS A 380 -39.29 -10.85 -16.69
N GLU A 381 -39.28 -9.77 -15.92
CA GLU A 381 -39.94 -9.70 -14.61
C GLU A 381 -41.47 -9.80 -14.76
N THR A 382 -42.05 -9.22 -15.82
CA THR A 382 -43.49 -9.32 -16.08
C THR A 382 -43.91 -10.68 -16.68
N SER A 383 -43.03 -11.36 -17.44
CA SER A 383 -43.34 -12.65 -18.07
C SER A 383 -43.08 -13.88 -17.20
N GLY A 384 -42.36 -13.74 -16.09
CA GLY A 384 -42.05 -14.84 -15.15
C GLY A 384 -43.11 -15.10 -14.08
N GLY A 385 -44.26 -14.43 -14.15
CA GLY A 385 -45.32 -14.48 -13.13
C GLY A 385 -46.53 -15.38 -13.43
N GLU A 386 -46.55 -16.13 -14.54
CA GLU A 386 -47.73 -16.92 -14.97
C GLU A 386 -47.53 -18.44 -15.08
N GLU A 387 -46.42 -19.02 -14.63
CA GLU A 387 -46.31 -20.47 -14.43
C GLU A 387 -45.95 -20.79 -12.97
N GLY A 388 -46.97 -20.86 -12.12
CA GLY A 388 -46.79 -21.14 -10.70
C GLY A 388 -48.07 -21.07 -9.87
N ASN A 389 -49.14 -21.74 -10.31
CA ASN A 389 -50.17 -22.30 -9.42
C ASN A 389 -50.78 -23.56 -10.03
#